data_AF-A0A8J2ISI1-F1
#
_entry.id   AF-A0A8J2ISI1-F1
#
_cell.length_a   1.000
_cell.length_b   1.000
_cell.length_c   1.000
_cell.angle_alpha   90.00
_cell.angle_beta   90.00
_cell.angle_gamma   90.00
#
_symmetry.space_group_name_H-M   'P 1'
#
loop_
_entity.id
_entity.type
_entity.pdbx_description
1 polymer ?
#
loop_
_entity_poly.entity_id
_entity_poly.type
_entity_poly.pdbx_seq_one_letter_code
_entity_poly.pdbx_strand_id
1 'polypeptide(L)'
;MLDALTKVVSQADTRGAYISDAEIDALKDMVAAGSNRMDVVNRITGNASTIVANAARALFEEQPQLIAPGGNAYTNRLFAGDASVLDDRCLNGLRETYQALGVPGASVSTGVQKMKEA
;
A
#
# COMPACT_ATOMS: atom_id res chain seq x y z
N MET A 1 8.20 -12.43 -9.33
CA MET A 1 8.30 -11.09 -8.69
C MET A 1 9.45 -10.38 -9.38
N LEU A 2 9.26 -9.14 -9.84
CA LEU A 2 10.31 -8.35 -10.51
C LEU A 2 10.64 -7.13 -9.64
N ASP A 3 11.92 -6.93 -9.33
CA ASP A 3 12.46 -5.70 -8.78
C ASP A 3 12.86 -4.73 -9.91
N ALA A 4 13.39 -3.55 -9.55
CA ALA A 4 13.79 -2.54 -10.55
C ALA A 4 14.88 -3.04 -11.52
N LEU A 5 15.82 -3.86 -11.05
CA LEU A 5 16.93 -4.39 -11.85
C LEU A 5 16.42 -5.46 -12.83
N THR A 6 15.72 -6.46 -12.30
CA THR A 6 15.14 -7.57 -13.07
C THR A 6 14.04 -7.12 -14.02
N LYS A 7 13.34 -6.00 -13.74
CA LYS A 7 12.41 -5.38 -14.69
C LYS A 7 13.13 -4.83 -15.92
N VAL A 8 14.24 -4.12 -15.75
CA VAL A 8 15.04 -3.61 -16.88
C VAL A 8 15.61 -4.77 -17.70
N VAL A 9 16.10 -5.81 -17.02
CA VAL A 9 16.58 -7.04 -17.68
C VAL A 9 15.46 -7.71 -18.50
N SER A 10 14.27 -7.88 -17.94
CA SER A 10 13.13 -8.49 -18.65
C SER A 10 12.67 -7.65 -19.85
N GLN A 11 12.74 -6.32 -19.76
CA GLN A 11 12.42 -5.42 -20.88
C GLN A 11 13.48 -5.45 -21.99
N ALA A 12 14.76 -5.59 -21.63
CA ALA A 12 15.86 -5.75 -22.59
C ALA A 12 15.76 -7.11 -23.31
N ASP A 13 15.48 -8.18 -22.56
CA ASP A 13 15.27 -9.54 -23.08
C ASP A 13 14.09 -9.61 -24.07
N THR A 14 12.96 -8.97 -23.74
CA THR A 14 11.79 -8.89 -24.63
C THR A 14 12.12 -8.21 -25.97
N ARG A 15 13.12 -7.31 -26.00
CA ARG A 15 13.59 -6.63 -27.22
C ARG A 15 14.74 -7.37 -27.91
N GLY A 16 15.30 -8.41 -27.29
CA GLY A 16 16.50 -9.10 -27.79
C GLY A 16 17.73 -8.19 -27.84
N ALA A 17 17.77 -7.15 -27.01
CA ALA A 17 18.83 -6.14 -27.02
C ALA A 17 19.60 -6.14 -25.69
N TYR A 18 20.84 -5.68 -25.74
CA TYR A 18 21.59 -5.35 -24.53
C TYR A 18 20.99 -4.11 -23.84
N ILE A 19 21.20 -4.01 -22.53
CA ILE A 19 20.83 -2.84 -21.75
C ILE A 19 21.67 -1.65 -22.23
N SER A 20 21.00 -0.53 -22.50
CA SER A 20 21.63 0.71 -22.98
C SER A 20 22.32 1.49 -21.85
N ASP A 21 23.28 2.36 -22.20
CA ASP A 21 23.99 3.19 -21.22
C ASP A 21 23.05 4.08 -20.40
N ALA A 22 21.98 4.59 -21.02
CA ALA A 22 20.96 5.38 -20.32
C ALA A 22 20.17 4.56 -19.28
N GLU A 23 19.87 3.29 -19.57
CA GLU A 23 19.22 2.40 -18.60
C GLU A 23 20.17 2.04 -17.45
N ILE A 24 21.47 1.88 -17.73
CA ILE A 24 22.50 1.66 -16.71
C ILE A 24 22.66 2.90 -15.82
N ASP A 25 22.66 4.11 -16.39
CA ASP A 25 22.78 5.34 -15.61
C ASP A 25 21.55 5.56 -14.72
N ALA A 26 20.34 5.27 -15.21
CA ALA A 26 19.13 5.29 -14.38
C ALA A 26 19.20 4.29 -13.21
N LEU A 27 19.80 3.11 -13.42
CA LEU A 27 20.02 2.13 -12.35
C LEU A 27 21.07 2.63 -11.33
N LYS A 28 22.14 3.29 -11.78
CA LYS A 28 23.13 3.92 -10.89
C LYS A 28 22.49 4.98 -10.01
N ASP A 29 21.65 5.85 -10.58
CA ASP A 29 20.94 6.88 -9.83
C ASP A 29 19.99 6.27 -8.78
N MET A 30 19.31 5.18 -9.13
CA MET A 30 18.44 4.45 -8.20
C MET A 30 19.24 3.86 -7.02
N VAL A 31 20.44 3.32 -7.27
CA VAL A 31 21.32 2.79 -6.22
C VAL A 31 21.87 3.92 -5.37
N ALA A 32 22.26 5.05 -5.98
CA ALA A 32 22.73 6.23 -5.25
C ALA A 32 21.65 6.78 -4.30
N ALA A 33 20.38 6.77 -4.72
CA ALA A 33 19.24 7.12 -3.86
C ALA A 33 18.85 6.03 -2.84
N GLY A 34 19.59 4.92 -2.77
CA GLY A 34 19.29 3.75 -1.92
C GLY A 34 19.19 4.05 -0.43
N SER A 35 20.04 4.93 0.11
CA SER A 35 19.99 5.32 1.53
C SER A 35 18.66 5.98 1.88
N ASN A 36 18.21 6.93 1.06
CA ASN A 36 16.93 7.61 1.25
C ASN A 36 15.76 6.61 1.21
N ARG A 37 15.84 5.58 0.36
CA ARG A 37 14.82 4.52 0.29
C ARG A 37 14.79 3.68 1.57
N MET A 38 15.94 3.32 2.12
CA MET A 38 16.02 2.59 3.39
C MET A 38 15.51 3.43 4.56
N ASP A 39 15.82 4.74 4.57
CA ASP A 39 15.32 5.65 5.60
C ASP A 39 13.79 5.80 5.55
N VAL A 40 13.21 5.87 4.35
CA VAL A 40 11.76 5.88 4.17
C VAL A 40 11.13 4.59 4.70
N VAL A 41 11.69 3.42 4.36
CA VAL A 41 11.19 2.12 4.84
C VAL A 41 11.25 2.08 6.38
N ASN A 42 12.39 2.46 6.97
CA ASN A 42 12.55 2.46 8.42
C ASN A 42 11.56 3.40 9.13
N ARG A 43 11.30 4.58 8.56
CA ARG A 43 10.33 5.53 9.13
C ARG A 43 8.90 5.00 9.04
N ILE A 44 8.51 4.42 7.91
CA ILE A 44 7.15 3.87 7.74
C ILE A 44 6.97 2.67 8.68
N THR A 45 7.88 1.71 8.67
CA THR A 45 7.79 0.51 9.51
C THR A 45 7.85 0.87 10.99
N GLY A 46 8.71 1.82 11.38
CA GLY A 46 8.81 2.29 12.77
C GLY A 46 7.57 3.02 13.28
N ASN A 47 6.76 3.61 12.39
CA ASN A 47 5.55 4.38 12.73
C ASN A 47 4.26 3.74 12.19
N ALA A 48 4.29 2.47 11.78
CA ALA A 48 3.17 1.85 11.07
C ALA A 48 1.88 1.87 11.91
N SER A 49 1.96 1.51 13.20
CA SER A 49 0.80 1.52 14.10
C SER A 49 0.22 2.93 14.30
N THR A 50 1.06 3.96 14.36
CA THR A 50 0.60 5.35 14.54
C THR A 50 -0.02 5.90 13.27
N ILE A 51 0.56 5.60 12.10
CA ILE A 51 0.01 5.99 10.78
C ILE A 51 -1.40 5.41 10.62
N VAL A 52 -1.57 4.10 10.87
CA VAL A 52 -2.87 3.42 10.77
C VAL A 52 -3.87 3.98 11.78
N ALA A 53 -3.47 4.15 13.05
CA ALA A 53 -4.38 4.62 14.08
C ALA A 53 -4.85 6.07 13.84
N ASN A 54 -3.97 6.95 13.38
CA ASN A 54 -4.32 8.34 13.08
C ASN A 54 -5.21 8.44 11.84
N ALA A 55 -4.89 7.69 10.78
CA ALA A 55 -5.72 7.64 9.58
C ALA A 55 -7.12 7.08 9.87
N ALA A 56 -7.22 6.03 10.69
CA ALA A 56 -8.51 5.45 11.09
C ALA A 56 -9.35 6.43 11.91
N ARG A 57 -8.74 7.15 12.87
CA ARG A 57 -9.43 8.20 13.64
C ARG A 57 -9.99 9.28 12.72
N ALA A 58 -9.15 9.84 11.86
CA ALA A 58 -9.56 10.87 10.91
C ALA A 58 -10.62 10.38 9.89
N LEU A 59 -10.60 9.09 9.53
CA LEU A 59 -11.63 8.49 8.68
C LEU A 59 -12.99 8.41 9.41
N PHE A 60 -13.01 7.96 10.65
CA PHE A 60 -14.26 7.82 11.41
C PHE A 60 -14.84 9.16 11.87
N GLU A 61 -14.01 10.20 11.99
CA GLU A 61 -14.47 11.58 12.18
C GLU A 61 -15.22 12.11 10.94
N GLU A 62 -14.70 11.84 9.74
CA GLU A 62 -15.37 12.24 8.49
C GLU A 62 -16.55 11.36 8.10
N GLN A 63 -16.53 10.08 8.51
CA GLN A 63 -17.54 9.08 8.15
C GLN A 63 -18.08 8.35 9.39
N PRO A 64 -18.81 9.05 10.28
CA PRO A 64 -19.31 8.48 11.53
C PRO A 64 -20.33 7.34 11.32
N GLN A 65 -21.01 7.31 10.17
CA GLN A 65 -21.93 6.23 9.79
C GLN A 65 -21.26 4.84 9.73
N LEU A 66 -19.94 4.77 9.55
CA LEU A 66 -19.22 3.49 9.52
C LEU A 66 -19.21 2.79 10.88
N ILE A 67 -19.18 3.55 11.98
CA ILE A 67 -19.09 3.04 13.35
C ILE A 67 -20.42 3.13 14.12
N ALA A 68 -21.46 3.67 13.50
CA ALA A 68 -22.82 3.69 14.06
C ALA A 68 -23.43 2.28 14.04
N PRO A 69 -24.45 1.99 14.88
CA PRO A 69 -25.16 0.70 14.83
C PRO A 69 -25.66 0.36 13.42
N GLY A 70 -25.24 -0.80 12.90
CA GLY A 70 -25.53 -1.25 11.52
C GLY A 70 -24.54 -0.76 10.45
N GLY A 71 -23.54 0.04 10.84
CA GLY A 71 -22.44 0.45 9.96
C GLY A 71 -21.46 -0.68 9.66
N ASN A 72 -20.75 -0.59 8.53
CA ASN A 72 -19.84 -1.64 8.06
C ASN A 72 -18.66 -1.91 9.02
N ALA A 73 -18.24 -0.92 9.81
CA ALA A 73 -17.21 -1.06 10.84
C ALA A 73 -17.79 -1.17 12.27
N TYR A 74 -19.11 -1.31 12.42
CA TYR A 74 -19.77 -1.58 13.69
C TYR A 74 -19.40 -2.97 14.18
N THR A 75 -19.18 -3.13 15.50
CA THR A 75 -18.70 -4.35 16.19
C THR A 75 -17.29 -4.87 15.87
N ASN A 76 -16.63 -4.41 14.79
CA ASN A 76 -15.27 -4.87 14.43
C ASN A 76 -14.14 -4.35 15.38
N ARG A 77 -14.48 -3.91 16.60
CA ARG A 77 -13.51 -3.42 17.61
C ARG A 77 -12.74 -4.53 18.34
N LEU A 78 -12.95 -5.83 18.04
CA LEU A 78 -12.21 -6.93 18.68
C LEU A 78 -11.38 -7.83 17.73
N PHE A 79 -11.62 -7.84 16.42
CA PHE A 79 -11.04 -8.87 15.53
C PHE A 79 -9.95 -8.38 14.55
N ALA A 80 -9.82 -7.06 14.33
CA ALA A 80 -8.86 -6.50 13.37
C ALA A 80 -7.45 -6.29 13.97
N GLY A 81 -7.04 -7.17 14.89
CA GLY A 81 -5.69 -7.21 15.47
C GLY A 81 -4.71 -8.06 14.68
N ASP A 82 -5.03 -8.47 13.45
CA ASP A 82 -4.16 -9.33 12.67
C ASP A 82 -3.91 -8.76 11.26
N ALA A 83 -2.66 -8.37 11.02
CA ALA A 83 -2.14 -7.88 9.76
C ALA A 83 -1.88 -9.02 8.74
N SER A 84 -2.09 -10.28 9.13
CA SER A 84 -1.84 -11.47 8.30
C SER A 84 -2.69 -11.57 7.02
N VAL A 85 -3.79 -10.82 6.93
CA VAL A 85 -4.68 -10.81 5.75
C VAL A 85 -4.07 -10.04 4.57
N LEU A 86 -2.96 -9.32 4.76
CA LEU A 86 -2.33 -8.50 3.72
C LEU A 86 -1.29 -9.23 2.87
N ASP A 87 -0.89 -10.45 3.24
CA ASP A 87 0.19 -11.17 2.58
C ASP A 87 -0.34 -12.27 1.65
N ASP A 88 -0.62 -11.87 0.40
CA ASP A 88 -0.03 -12.53 -0.78
C ASP A 88 -0.49 -11.91 -2.11
N ARG A 89 -1.65 -11.23 -2.15
CA ARG A 89 -2.17 -10.55 -3.37
C ARG A 89 -3.08 -9.36 -3.05
N CYS A 90 -2.65 -8.45 -2.18
CA CYS A 90 -3.49 -7.42 -1.57
C CYS A 90 -4.45 -6.65 -2.51
N LEU A 91 -4.10 -6.41 -3.78
CA LEU A 91 -4.94 -5.61 -4.69
C LEU A 91 -5.77 -6.41 -5.70
N ASN A 92 -5.34 -7.63 -6.05
CA ASN A 92 -6.00 -8.41 -7.09
C ASN A 92 -7.22 -9.14 -6.51
N GLY A 93 -8.42 -8.75 -6.93
CA GLY A 93 -9.66 -9.30 -6.39
C GLY A 93 -10.20 -8.56 -5.18
N LEU A 94 -9.45 -7.62 -4.58
CA LEU A 94 -9.88 -6.90 -3.38
C LEU A 94 -11.12 -6.06 -3.63
N ARG A 95 -11.23 -5.45 -4.82
CA ARG A 95 -12.42 -4.69 -5.22
C ARG A 95 -13.64 -5.60 -5.29
N GLU A 96 -13.50 -6.77 -5.89
CA GLU A 96 -14.55 -7.78 -6.03
C GLU A 96 -14.95 -8.34 -4.66
N THR A 97 -13.99 -8.57 -3.75
CA THR A 97 -14.23 -8.98 -2.37
C THR A 97 -14.96 -7.90 -1.58
N TYR A 98 -14.55 -6.63 -1.69
CA TYR A 98 -15.25 -5.52 -1.03
C TYR A 98 -16.64 -5.29 -1.58
N GLN A 99 -16.84 -5.45 -2.89
CA GLN A 99 -18.17 -5.44 -3.50
C GLN A 99 -19.04 -6.58 -2.96
N ALA A 100 -18.51 -7.80 -2.85
CA ALA A 100 -19.23 -8.95 -2.32
C ALA A 100 -19.59 -8.81 -0.82
N LEU A 101 -18.71 -8.18 -0.03
CA LEU A 101 -18.90 -7.95 1.40
C LEU A 101 -19.66 -6.65 1.72
N GLY A 102 -20.06 -5.88 0.71
CA GLY A 102 -20.72 -4.58 0.90
C GLY A 102 -19.84 -3.53 1.58
N VAL A 103 -18.51 -3.67 1.51
CA VAL A 103 -17.55 -2.71 2.04
C VAL A 103 -17.50 -1.48 1.11
N PRO A 104 -17.70 -0.26 1.62
CA PRO A 104 -17.69 0.93 0.79
C PRO A 104 -16.28 1.24 0.30
N GLY A 105 -15.97 0.90 -0.96
CA GLY A 105 -14.66 1.13 -1.56
C GLY A 105 -14.20 2.59 -1.55
N ALA A 106 -15.14 3.54 -1.61
CA ALA A 106 -14.84 4.97 -1.47
C ALA A 106 -14.25 5.31 -0.08
N SER A 107 -14.82 4.75 0.99
CA SER A 107 -14.31 4.91 2.35
C SER A 107 -12.91 4.32 2.51
N VAL A 108 -12.65 3.17 1.86
CA VAL A 108 -11.31 2.56 1.85
C VAL A 108 -10.31 3.47 1.14
N SER A 109 -10.68 4.06 0.00
CA SER A 109 -9.79 5.01 -0.68
C SER A 109 -9.49 6.26 0.17
N THR A 110 -10.48 6.79 0.90
CA THR A 110 -10.28 7.90 1.84
C THR A 110 -9.34 7.51 2.98
N GLY A 111 -9.47 6.31 3.53
CA GLY A 111 -8.56 5.78 4.55
C GLY A 111 -7.11 5.67 4.05
N VAL A 112 -6.92 5.17 2.83
CA VAL A 112 -5.58 5.10 2.20
C VAL A 112 -4.98 6.48 1.97
N GLN A 113 -5.79 7.45 1.54
CA GLN A 113 -5.34 8.82 1.36
C GLN A 113 -4.88 9.44 2.68
N LYS A 114 -5.61 9.18 3.78
CA LYS A 114 -5.21 9.62 5.12
C LYS A 114 -3.93 8.95 5.62
N MET A 115 -3.72 7.66 5.33
CA MET A 115 -2.45 6.98 5.64
C MET A 115 -1.26 7.54 4.85
N LYS A 116 -1.50 8.07 3.64
CA LYS A 116 -0.48 8.73 2.82
C LYS A 116 -0.09 10.12 3.35
N GLU A 117 -1.02 10.79 4.02
CA GLU A 117 -0.82 12.15 4.57
C GLU A 117 -0.22 12.17 5.98
N ALA A 118 -0.26 11.04 6.68
CA ALA A 118 0.29 10.85 8.03
C ALA A 118 1.80 10.55 8.02
#